data_AF-A0A0R1M213-F1
#
_entry.id   AF-A0A0R1M213-F1
#
_cell.length_a   1.000
_cell.length_b   1.000
_cell.length_c   1.000
_cell.angle_alpha   90.00
_cell.angle_beta   90.00
_cell.angle_gamma   90.00
#
_symmetry.space_group_name_H-M   'P 1'
#
loop_
_entity.id
_entity.type
_entity.pdbx_description
1 polymer ?
#
loop_
_entity_poly.entity_id
_entity_poly.type
_entity_poly.pdbx_seq_one_letter_code
_entity_poly.pdbx_strand_id
1 'polypeptide(L)'
;MIKEIHMPQLSAKSSQYFFGNWSKEPGEQVKRGDILFEVETDKVVSQVESQEDGILKEQKVKTGETVTVNDLVATIEVSEN
;
A
#
# COMPACT_ATOMS: atom_id res chain seq x y z
N MET A 1 2.28 4.92 -16.45
CA MET A 1 3.17 3.78 -16.13
C MET A 1 2.62 3.07 -14.91
N ILE A 2 2.50 1.74 -14.94
CA ILE A 2 2.02 0.99 -13.77
C ILE A 2 3.20 0.77 -12.82
N LYS A 3 3.10 1.27 -11.59
CA LYS A 3 3.99 0.95 -10.48
C LYS A 3 3.35 -0.07 -9.57
N GLU A 4 4.15 -1.05 -9.18
CA GLU A 4 3.80 -2.04 -8.19
C GLU A 4 4.15 -1.49 -6.79
N ILE A 5 3.17 -1.50 -5.90
CA ILE A 5 3.37 -1.15 -4.50
C ILE A 5 3.67 -2.44 -3.75
N HIS A 6 4.92 -2.58 -3.35
CA HIS A 6 5.37 -3.66 -2.50
C HIS A 6 5.31 -3.25 -1.04
N MET A 7 5.04 -4.21 -0.18
CA MET A 7 5.04 -3.99 1.26
C MET A 7 6.45 -3.62 1.74
N PRO A 8 6.68 -2.40 2.26
CA PRO A 8 7.99 -2.01 2.77
C PRO A 8 8.32 -2.80 4.05
N GLN A 9 9.60 -3.02 4.28
CA GLN A 9 10.06 -3.61 5.53
C GLN A 9 10.01 -2.58 6.66
N LEU A 10 8.93 -2.62 7.43
CA LEU A 10 8.75 -1.74 8.60
C LEU A 10 9.47 -2.26 9.84
N SER A 11 9.76 -3.56 9.90
CA SER A 11 10.46 -4.19 11.03
C SER A 11 11.53 -5.17 10.57
N ALA A 12 12.73 -5.07 11.16
CA ALA A 12 13.81 -6.02 10.92
C ALA A 12 13.52 -7.43 11.47
N LYS A 13 12.54 -7.56 12.40
CA LYS A 13 12.20 -8.83 13.07
C LYS A 13 10.85 -9.42 12.66
N SER A 14 10.02 -8.66 11.94
CA SER A 14 8.69 -9.12 11.55
C SER A 14 8.63 -9.26 10.04
N SER A 15 8.37 -10.49 9.58
CA SER A 15 8.17 -10.76 8.16
C SER A 15 6.72 -10.64 7.74
N GLN A 16 5.79 -10.68 8.71
CA GLN A 16 4.34 -10.63 8.50
C GLN A 16 3.77 -9.36 9.13
N TYR A 17 2.88 -8.70 8.41
CA TYR A 17 2.21 -7.46 8.80
C TYR A 17 0.72 -7.63 8.62
N PHE A 18 -0.06 -7.04 9.51
CA PHE A 18 -1.51 -7.07 9.39
C PHE A 18 -1.94 -5.88 8.52
N PHE A 19 -2.55 -6.17 7.38
CA PHE A 19 -3.09 -5.13 6.52
C PHE A 19 -4.33 -4.57 7.23
N GLY A 20 -4.27 -3.29 7.60
CA GLY A 20 -5.33 -2.64 8.36
C GLY A 20 -6.51 -2.37 7.44
N ASN A 21 -6.53 -1.19 6.82
CA ASN A 21 -7.57 -0.77 5.91
C ASN A 21 -7.00 -0.07 4.68
N TRP A 22 -7.71 -0.20 3.56
CA TRP A 22 -7.50 0.65 2.39
C TRP A 22 -8.12 2.01 2.65
N SER A 23 -7.34 3.07 2.42
CA SER A 23 -7.86 4.44 2.39
C SER A 23 -8.27 4.86 0.98
N LYS A 24 -7.89 4.07 -0.04
CA LYS A 24 -8.18 4.29 -1.47
C LYS A 24 -8.71 3.02 -2.13
N GLU A 25 -9.66 3.18 -3.04
CA GLU A 25 -10.31 2.06 -3.76
C GLU A 25 -9.76 1.89 -5.20
N PRO A 26 -9.80 0.68 -5.78
CA PRO A 26 -9.35 0.47 -7.16
C PRO A 26 -10.24 1.27 -8.12
N GLY A 27 -9.62 2.14 -8.91
CA GLY A 27 -10.26 3.12 -9.79
C GLY A 27 -10.18 4.56 -9.30
N GLU A 28 -9.79 4.80 -8.04
CA GLU A 28 -9.63 6.15 -7.48
C GLU A 28 -8.34 6.83 -7.94
N GLN A 29 -8.40 8.15 -8.11
CA GLN A 29 -7.21 8.97 -8.25
C GLN A 29 -6.48 9.10 -6.90
N VAL A 30 -5.19 8.80 -6.93
CA VAL A 30 -4.25 8.99 -5.83
C VAL A 30 -3.31 10.13 -6.18
N LYS A 31 -2.92 10.92 -5.19
CA LYS A 31 -1.97 12.03 -5.36
C LYS A 31 -0.73 11.78 -4.52
N ARG A 32 0.38 12.41 -4.88
CA ARG A 32 1.56 12.43 -4.01
C ARG A 32 1.19 12.97 -2.62
N GLY A 33 1.44 12.16 -1.59
CA GLY A 33 1.10 12.46 -0.19
C GLY A 33 -0.29 11.98 0.24
N ASP A 34 -1.12 11.41 -0.65
CA ASP A 34 -2.36 10.74 -0.24
C ASP A 34 -2.02 9.39 0.39
N ILE A 35 -2.71 9.07 1.48
CA ILE A 35 -2.61 7.76 2.14
C ILE A 35 -3.30 6.72 1.24
N LEU A 36 -2.55 5.69 0.86
CA LEU A 36 -3.08 4.57 0.09
C LEU A 36 -3.77 3.57 1.02
N PHE A 37 -3.04 3.15 2.05
CA PHE A 37 -3.48 2.17 3.02
C PHE A 37 -2.68 2.26 4.32
N GLU A 38 -3.23 1.66 5.36
CA GLU A 38 -2.60 1.51 6.65
C GLU A 38 -2.33 0.04 6.97
N VAL A 39 -1.19 -0.21 7.60
CA VAL A 39 -0.78 -1.54 8.04
C VAL A 39 -0.47 -1.48 9.52
N GLU A 40 -0.99 -2.46 10.25
CA GLU A 40 -0.79 -2.59 11.67
C GLU A 40 0.29 -3.64 11.94
N THR A 41 1.17 -3.30 12.87
CA THR A 41 2.16 -4.20 13.44
C THR A 41 1.91 -4.31 14.94
N ASP A 42 2.54 -5.30 15.60
CA ASP A 42 2.43 -5.58 17.04
C ASP A 42 2.45 -4.33 17.95
N LYS A 43 3.11 -3.25 17.52
CA LYS A 43 3.23 -2.03 18.34
C LYS A 43 2.90 -0.72 17.62
N VAL A 44 2.79 -0.71 16.30
CA VAL A 44 2.72 0.53 15.52
C VAL A 44 1.84 0.35 14.28
N VAL A 45 0.94 1.30 14.05
CA VAL A 45 0.24 1.47 12.78
C VAL A 45 1.10 2.34 11.88
N SER A 46 1.46 1.84 10.70
CA SER A 46 2.20 2.58 9.67
C SER A 46 1.28 2.86 8.49
N GLN A 47 1.33 4.08 7.99
CA GLN A 47 0.54 4.51 6.84
C GLN A 47 1.45 4.59 5.62
N VAL A 48 1.03 3.96 4.53
CA VAL A 48 1.76 4.02 3.26
C VAL A 48 1.12 5.10 2.40
N GLU A 49 1.87 6.18 2.18
CA GLU A 49 1.50 7.27 1.30
C GLU A 49 1.97 7.03 -0.14
N SER A 50 1.21 7.55 -1.10
CA SER A 50 1.64 7.54 -2.50
C SER A 50 2.76 8.55 -2.69
N GLN A 51 3.85 8.13 -3.34
CA GLN A 51 4.96 9.03 -3.66
C GLN A 51 4.68 9.89 -4.90
N GLU A 52 3.69 9.51 -5.72
CA GLU A 52 3.37 10.14 -7.00
C GLU A 52 1.85 10.20 -7.19
N ASP A 53 1.41 11.02 -8.14
CA ASP A 53 0.03 11.07 -8.59
C ASP A 53 -0.27 10.02 -9.66
N GLY A 54 -1.44 9.40 -9.54
CA GLY A 54 -1.83 8.26 -10.36
C GLY A 54 -3.23 7.79 -10.05
N ILE A 55 -3.54 6.57 -10.48
CA ILE A 55 -4.83 5.91 -10.25
C ILE A 55 -4.57 4.53 -9.67
N LEU A 56 -5.20 4.18 -8.54
CA LEU A 56 -5.10 2.82 -8.01
C LEU A 56 -5.76 1.86 -9.00
N LYS A 57 -5.03 0.93 -9.60
CA LYS A 57 -5.60 0.00 -10.60
C LYS A 57 -6.24 -1.20 -9.93
N GLU A 58 -5.46 -1.89 -9.10
CA GLU A 58 -5.88 -3.14 -8.49
C GLU A 58 -5.23 -3.33 -7.12
N GLN A 59 -6.03 -3.72 -6.14
CA GLN A 59 -5.57 -4.15 -4.83
C GLN A 59 -5.39 -5.67 -4.85
N LYS A 60 -4.17 -6.15 -4.59
CA LYS A 60 -3.89 -7.59 -4.51
C LYS A 60 -4.17 -8.15 -3.12
N VAL A 61 -4.17 -7.29 -2.11
CA VAL A 61 -4.50 -7.65 -0.73
C VAL A 61 -5.72 -6.93 -0.22
N LYS A 62 -6.45 -7.58 0.67
CA LYS A 62 -7.65 -7.03 1.28
C LYS A 62 -7.39 -6.49 2.68
N THR A 63 -8.24 -5.54 3.08
CA THR A 63 -8.44 -5.11 4.47
C THR A 63 -8.55 -6.33 5.39
N GLY A 64 -7.70 -6.40 6.42
CA GLY A 64 -7.64 -7.50 7.38
C GLY A 64 -6.87 -8.75 6.95
N GLU A 65 -6.18 -8.74 5.80
CA GLU A 65 -5.27 -9.82 5.42
C GLU A 65 -3.87 -9.67 6.01
N THR A 66 -3.13 -10.78 6.07
CA THR A 66 -1.72 -10.77 6.49
C THR A 66 -0.82 -10.71 5.27
N VAL A 67 -0.02 -9.64 5.16
CA VAL A 67 0.95 -9.44 4.07
C VAL A 67 2.36 -9.76 4.53
N THR A 68 3.21 -10.19 3.60
CA THR A 68 4.63 -10.43 3.85
C THR A 68 5.47 -9.27 3.34
N VAL A 69 6.66 -9.05 3.89
CA VAL A 69 7.62 -8.08 3.34
C VAL A 69 7.98 -8.40 1.88
N ASN A 70 8.10 -7.36 1.05
CA ASN A 70 8.28 -7.45 -0.41
C ASN A 70 7.09 -8.03 -1.19
N ASP A 71 6.01 -8.42 -0.51
CA ASP A 71 4.82 -8.94 -1.20
C ASP A 71 4.11 -7.83 -1.97
N LEU A 72 3.49 -8.20 -3.09
CA LEU A 72 2.80 -7.26 -3.97
C LEU A 72 1.47 -6.87 -3.33
N VAL A 73 1.35 -5.62 -2.90
CA VAL A 73 0.17 -5.13 -2.19
C VAL A 73 -0.88 -4.62 -3.16
N ALA A 74 -0.47 -3.80 -4.13
CA ALA A 74 -1.35 -3.24 -5.14
C ALA A 74 -0.56 -2.71 -6.34
N THR A 75 -1.28 -2.34 -7.39
CA THR A 75 -0.72 -1.63 -8.55
C THR A 75 -1.35 -0.25 -8.66
N ILE A 76 -0.51 0.77 -8.83
CA ILE A 76 -0.92 2.14 -9.12
C ILE A 76 -0.49 2.50 -10.55
N GLU A 77 -1.34 3.16 -11.30
CA GLU A 77 -1.01 3.71 -12.61
C GLU A 77 -0.60 5.17 -12.43
N VAL A 78 0.71 5.40 -12.38
CA VAL A 78 1.31 6.73 -12.27
C VAL A 78 1.26 7.41 -13.64
N SER A 79 0.67 8.59 -13.71
CA SER A 79 0.66 9.40 -14.92
C SER A 79 1.78 10.43 -14.81
N GLU A 80 2.99 10.05 -15.21
CA GLU A 80 4.09 11.01 -15.34
C GLU A 80 3.72 12.04 -16.41
N ASN A 81 3.63 13.32 -16.02
CA ASN A 81 3.44 14.45 -16.94
C ASN A 81 4.57 15.47 -16.77
#